data_AF-A0A1W9H6K0-F1
#
_entry.id   AF-A0A1W9H6K0-F1
#
_cell.length_a   1.000
_cell.length_b   1.000
_cell.length_c   1.000
_cell.angle_alpha   90.00
_cell.angle_beta   90.00
_cell.angle_gamma   90.00
#
_symmetry.space_group_name_H-M   'P 1'
#
loop_
_entity.id
_entity.type
_entity.pdbx_description
1 polymer ?
#
loop_
_entity_poly.entity_id
_entity_poly.type
_entity_poly.pdbx_seq_one_letter_code
_entity_poly.pdbx_strand_id
1 'polypeptide(L)'
;MKSINRLRKKSGLALFSTAFIVGLTACDSGGEKSVETSSSSQNSAVTAKRIMPTGPATGILVDSPVAGVNFNASSGKSGITDEKGLFNFNHGDKIEFKLGSLTLANIPGSQIVTPIELAGDSSNKLHNLLILLQSLDSDSDLSNGISISSETAAAVKNSINLETSPDSFAETAKLKDIMEAGGITGDVKTVEEARNHFMSQGVALLSAQIWVSYSNQTASVLRVASDNSGEYLNGEARPDDSCDENRVCGGKTVFQAGVEYGVAKAVDFDNRGFKLVGTPSVDTNIKAGLSNPGPTRRLRTDGFELIHSDIVTVQRAREQSSVFGELFHIAKPIQLSDENEVAEKEIKETRYAKIDNENDGIVGAWAYDSEAINTPTLVFFPNGKFLMIDPTGETQREDQAKCSKPGVEFSSYTFNKGGNSLKLSSFTYNTNGCAGFSDVDGNIGFSISSDGSTAKLDKPGEASATLYRVSK
;
A
#
# COMPACT_ATOMS: atom_id res chain seq x y z
N MET A 1 44.33 74.13 -3.87
CA MET A 1 43.29 74.53 -4.86
C MET A 1 42.32 73.36 -4.99
N LYS A 2 41.02 73.61 -4.69
CA LYS A 2 39.74 72.89 -5.02
C LYS A 2 39.82 71.39 -5.40
N SER A 3 39.06 70.47 -4.79
CA SER A 3 37.59 70.26 -4.90
C SER A 3 37.15 69.24 -3.81
N ILE A 4 36.20 69.48 -2.89
CA ILE A 4 34.71 69.38 -2.95
C ILE A 4 34.25 68.01 -3.53
N ASN A 5 33.62 67.11 -2.75
CA ASN A 5 32.21 67.20 -2.31
C ASN A 5 31.93 66.58 -0.91
N ARG A 6 31.08 67.27 -0.13
CA ARG A 6 30.71 66.98 1.27
C ARG A 6 29.35 66.28 1.37
N LEU A 7 29.26 65.32 2.30
CA LEU A 7 28.02 64.84 2.91
C LEU A 7 27.34 65.93 3.78
N ARG A 8 26.01 65.96 3.73
CA ARG A 8 25.05 66.69 4.58
C ARG A 8 24.00 65.65 5.00
N LYS A 9 23.31 65.68 6.15
CA LYS A 9 23.34 66.52 7.36
C LYS A 9 22.42 65.81 8.39
N LYS A 10 22.75 65.99 9.68
CA LYS A 10 21.96 66.08 10.94
C LYS A 10 20.42 65.98 10.84
N SER A 11 19.65 65.51 11.82
CA SER A 11 19.66 65.85 13.25
C SER A 11 18.57 65.03 13.98
N GLY A 12 18.72 64.78 15.29
CA GLY A 12 17.64 64.27 16.14
C GLY A 12 16.75 65.38 16.74
N LEU A 13 15.55 65.04 17.23
CA LEU A 13 15.14 65.02 18.66
C LEU A 13 13.58 64.95 18.82
N ALA A 14 13.14 64.19 19.83
CA ALA A 14 11.97 64.37 20.73
C ALA A 14 10.50 64.00 20.32
N LEU A 15 9.97 63.01 21.09
CA LEU A 15 8.66 62.80 21.74
C LEU A 15 7.34 63.38 21.17
N PHE A 16 6.29 62.53 21.11
CA PHE A 16 5.00 62.73 21.79
C PHE A 16 4.14 61.44 21.84
N SER A 17 3.40 61.29 22.93
CA SER A 17 2.47 60.21 23.33
C SER A 17 1.23 60.04 22.44
N THR A 18 0.63 58.85 22.42
CA THR A 18 -0.85 58.72 22.46
C THR A 18 -1.31 57.36 23.00
N ALA A 19 -2.38 57.43 23.80
CA ALA A 19 -3.01 56.37 24.57
C ALA A 19 -3.98 55.50 23.73
N PHE A 20 -4.31 54.31 24.25
CA PHE A 20 -5.55 53.62 23.87
C PHE A 20 -6.19 52.99 25.12
N ILE A 21 -7.47 53.33 25.33
CA ILE A 21 -8.34 52.89 26.41
C ILE A 21 -9.21 51.71 25.94
N VAL A 22 -9.52 50.87 26.92
CA VAL A 22 -10.26 49.61 26.95
C VAL A 22 -11.75 49.72 26.58
N GLY A 23 -12.31 48.64 26.05
CA GLY A 23 -13.73 48.30 26.26
C GLY A 23 -14.29 47.24 25.31
N LEU A 24 -14.37 45.98 25.76
CA LEU A 24 -15.59 45.16 25.68
C LEU A 24 -15.36 43.83 26.43
N THR A 25 -16.14 43.65 27.48
CA THR A 25 -16.32 42.44 28.27
C THR A 25 -17.30 41.51 27.60
N ALA A 26 -16.99 40.21 27.56
CA ALA A 26 -17.98 39.16 27.72
C ALA A 26 -17.32 37.98 28.45
N CYS A 27 -17.72 37.80 29.71
CA CYS A 27 -17.60 36.54 30.43
C CYS A 27 -18.35 35.45 29.67
N ASP A 28 -17.76 34.26 29.60
CA ASP A 28 -18.39 33.13 30.26
C ASP A 28 -17.35 32.12 30.78
N SER A 29 -17.47 31.86 32.09
CA SER A 29 -17.11 30.67 32.88
C SER A 29 -16.03 29.71 32.30
N GLY A 30 -14.86 29.49 32.90
CA GLY A 30 -14.59 29.28 34.33
C GLY A 30 -14.10 27.83 34.54
N GLY A 31 -12.83 27.64 34.89
CA GLY A 31 -12.28 26.33 35.29
C GLY A 31 -10.76 26.27 35.16
N GLU A 32 -10.09 25.97 36.27
CA GLU A 32 -8.71 26.35 36.58
C GLU A 32 -7.59 25.54 35.91
N LYS A 33 -6.45 26.22 35.73
CA LYS A 33 -5.15 25.64 35.38
C LYS A 33 -4.64 24.72 36.50
N SER A 34 -4.34 23.48 36.16
CA SER A 34 -3.19 22.75 36.70
C SER A 34 -2.06 22.78 35.66
N VAL A 35 -0.90 23.27 36.10
CA VAL A 35 0.35 23.20 35.33
C VAL A 35 0.93 21.82 35.57
N GLU A 36 1.02 21.00 34.52
CA GLU A 36 1.87 19.81 34.52
C GLU A 36 2.76 19.81 33.29
N THR A 37 4.06 19.98 33.57
CA THR A 37 5.16 19.74 32.65
C THR A 37 5.27 18.23 32.45
N SER A 38 4.92 17.72 31.27
CA SER A 38 5.24 16.34 30.88
C SER A 38 5.79 16.30 29.45
N SER A 39 7.11 16.10 29.39
CA SER A 39 7.81 15.67 28.19
C SER A 39 7.34 14.27 27.82
N SER A 40 6.47 14.17 26.80
CA SER A 40 6.18 12.91 26.14
C SER A 40 6.44 13.07 24.64
N SER A 41 7.45 12.35 24.19
CA SER A 41 7.86 12.19 22.79
C SER A 41 6.75 11.43 22.06
N GLN A 42 5.72 12.15 21.59
CA GLN A 42 4.76 11.57 20.67
C GLN A 42 5.36 11.56 19.27
N ASN A 43 5.66 10.35 18.82
CA ASN A 43 6.00 10.04 17.43
C ASN A 43 4.72 10.18 16.60
N SER A 44 4.33 11.41 16.32
CA SER A 44 3.20 11.72 15.44
C SER A 44 3.61 11.36 14.02
N ALA A 45 3.19 10.18 13.55
CA ALA A 45 3.02 9.95 12.14
C ALA A 45 2.17 11.11 11.60
N VAL A 46 2.73 11.87 10.65
CA VAL A 46 1.97 12.93 9.99
C VAL A 46 0.93 12.23 9.15
N THR A 47 -0.28 12.06 9.68
CA THR A 47 -1.45 11.71 8.88
C THR A 47 -1.76 12.91 8.01
N ALA A 48 -1.05 13.04 6.89
CA ALA A 48 -1.41 13.98 5.85
C ALA A 48 -2.90 13.75 5.54
N LYS A 49 -3.70 14.81 5.62
CA LYS A 49 -5.13 14.76 5.31
C LYS A 49 -5.30 14.23 3.89
N ARG A 50 -5.71 12.96 3.78
CA ARG A 50 -5.86 12.24 2.52
C ARG A 50 -6.86 12.97 1.62
N ILE A 51 -6.39 13.55 0.54
CA ILE A 51 -7.24 14.13 -0.49
C ILE A 51 -7.66 12.96 -1.39
N MET A 52 -8.93 12.58 -1.32
CA MET A 52 -9.49 11.59 -2.26
C MET A 52 -9.40 12.18 -3.67
N PRO A 53 -8.96 11.38 -4.66
CA PRO A 53 -8.98 11.82 -6.05
C PRO A 53 -10.37 12.27 -6.47
N THR A 54 -10.43 13.17 -7.44
CA THR A 54 -11.69 13.65 -8.02
C THR A 54 -11.62 13.57 -9.53
N GLY A 55 -12.78 13.53 -10.19
CA GLY A 55 -12.85 13.51 -11.64
C GLY A 55 -12.87 12.10 -12.25
N PRO A 56 -12.69 11.99 -13.57
CA PRO A 56 -12.78 10.73 -14.31
C PRO A 56 -11.71 9.72 -13.88
N ALA A 57 -12.13 8.46 -13.78
CA ALA A 57 -11.25 7.32 -13.55
C ALA A 57 -11.72 6.12 -14.37
N THR A 58 -10.81 5.16 -14.52
CA THR A 58 -11.08 3.86 -15.11
C THR A 58 -10.79 2.80 -14.05
N GLY A 59 -11.71 1.87 -13.88
CA GLY A 59 -11.55 0.70 -13.03
C GLY A 59 -11.51 -0.58 -13.86
N ILE A 60 -11.05 -1.66 -13.24
CA ILE A 60 -11.09 -3.01 -13.80
C ILE A 60 -11.93 -3.91 -12.89
N LEU A 61 -12.85 -4.68 -13.48
CA LEU A 61 -13.50 -5.80 -12.82
C LEU A 61 -12.64 -7.06 -13.06
N VAL A 62 -12.14 -7.66 -11.99
CA VAL A 62 -11.11 -8.69 -12.08
C VAL A 62 -11.31 -9.84 -11.10
N ASP A 63 -11.45 -11.03 -11.67
CA ASP A 63 -10.99 -12.30 -11.13
C ASP A 63 -9.73 -12.63 -11.95
N SER A 64 -9.93 -13.03 -13.21
CA SER A 64 -9.20 -12.51 -14.36
C SER A 64 -10.02 -11.36 -14.99
N PRO A 65 -9.52 -10.56 -15.95
CA PRO A 65 -10.29 -9.46 -16.53
C PRO A 65 -11.68 -9.93 -17.00
N VAL A 66 -12.75 -9.35 -16.45
CA VAL A 66 -14.13 -9.81 -16.69
C VAL A 66 -14.84 -8.91 -17.70
N ALA A 67 -15.06 -9.41 -18.90
CA ALA A 67 -15.83 -8.75 -19.95
C ALA A 67 -17.31 -9.15 -19.92
N GLY A 68 -18.19 -8.25 -20.37
CA GLY A 68 -19.63 -8.55 -20.52
C GLY A 68 -20.51 -8.20 -19.33
N VAL A 69 -19.98 -7.55 -18.29
CA VAL A 69 -20.76 -7.11 -17.12
C VAL A 69 -21.23 -5.66 -17.32
N ASN A 70 -22.53 -5.41 -17.20
CA ASN A 70 -23.09 -4.07 -17.24
C ASN A 70 -22.68 -3.28 -15.99
N PHE A 71 -22.30 -2.01 -16.17
CA PHE A 71 -22.07 -1.08 -15.07
C PHE A 71 -22.92 0.19 -15.25
N ASN A 72 -23.41 0.74 -14.15
CA ASN A 72 -24.12 2.01 -14.11
C ASN A 72 -23.68 2.83 -12.90
N ALA A 73 -22.96 3.92 -13.15
CA ALA A 73 -22.44 4.82 -12.14
C ALA A 73 -23.44 5.93 -11.80
N SER A 74 -23.44 6.40 -10.56
CA SER A 74 -24.31 7.49 -10.08
C SER A 74 -24.16 8.81 -10.87
N SER A 75 -23.03 9.03 -11.53
CA SER A 75 -22.79 10.15 -12.44
C SER A 75 -23.46 10.03 -13.81
N GLY A 76 -24.12 8.90 -14.10
CA GLY A 76 -24.75 8.60 -15.38
C GLY A 76 -23.84 7.89 -16.40
N LYS A 77 -22.54 7.70 -16.07
CA LYS A 77 -21.65 6.84 -16.86
C LYS A 77 -22.15 5.39 -16.78
N SER A 78 -22.40 4.76 -17.91
CA SER A 78 -22.84 3.38 -17.99
C SER A 78 -22.28 2.70 -19.22
N GLY A 79 -22.26 1.37 -19.20
CA GLY A 79 -21.71 0.56 -20.29
C GLY A 79 -21.62 -0.91 -19.93
N ILE A 80 -20.75 -1.61 -20.64
CA ILE A 80 -20.37 -3.01 -20.41
C ILE A 80 -18.85 -3.03 -20.22
N THR A 81 -18.36 -3.86 -19.31
CA THR A 81 -16.91 -4.07 -19.14
C THR A 81 -16.31 -4.65 -20.43
N ASP A 82 -15.18 -4.09 -20.87
CA ASP A 82 -14.52 -4.52 -22.10
C ASP A 82 -13.69 -5.80 -21.93
N GLU A 83 -13.00 -6.25 -22.98
CA GLU A 83 -12.13 -7.44 -22.98
C GLU A 83 -11.02 -7.40 -21.92
N LYS A 84 -10.66 -6.20 -21.44
CA LYS A 84 -9.69 -5.97 -20.36
C LYS A 84 -10.36 -5.74 -19.01
N GLY A 85 -11.66 -6.03 -18.91
CA GLY A 85 -12.48 -5.81 -17.72
C GLY A 85 -12.71 -4.33 -17.37
N LEU A 86 -12.38 -3.39 -18.27
CA LEU A 86 -12.35 -1.97 -17.95
C LEU A 86 -13.76 -1.37 -17.93
N PHE A 87 -13.99 -0.48 -16.97
CA PHE A 87 -15.19 0.37 -16.89
C PHE A 87 -14.81 1.80 -16.51
N ASN A 88 -15.60 2.77 -16.96
CA ASN A 88 -15.34 4.18 -16.70
C ASN A 88 -16.29 4.73 -15.63
N PHE A 89 -15.73 5.47 -14.67
CA PHE A 89 -16.49 6.10 -13.59
C PHE A 89 -15.90 7.47 -13.25
N ASN A 90 -16.49 8.17 -12.28
CA ASN A 90 -15.86 9.30 -11.62
C ASN A 90 -15.59 8.93 -10.16
N HIS A 91 -14.46 9.37 -9.61
CA HIS A 91 -14.22 9.19 -8.18
C HIS A 91 -15.38 9.74 -7.34
N GLY A 92 -15.83 8.95 -6.36
CA GLY A 92 -17.02 9.24 -5.55
C GLY A 92 -18.32 8.63 -6.09
N ASP A 93 -18.32 8.05 -7.29
CA ASP A 93 -19.48 7.32 -7.80
C ASP A 93 -19.81 6.08 -6.96
N LYS A 94 -21.10 5.77 -6.86
CA LYS A 94 -21.57 4.40 -6.63
C LYS A 94 -21.83 3.74 -7.98
N ILE A 95 -21.39 2.50 -8.13
CA ILE A 95 -21.50 1.73 -9.37
C ILE A 95 -22.36 0.51 -9.10
N GLU A 96 -23.46 0.39 -9.84
CA GLU A 96 -24.26 -0.82 -9.92
C GLU A 96 -23.69 -1.73 -11.01
N PHE A 97 -23.24 -2.92 -10.62
CA PHE A 97 -22.80 -3.98 -11.53
C PHE A 97 -23.93 -4.98 -11.73
N LYS A 98 -24.20 -5.34 -12.99
CA LYS A 98 -25.27 -6.25 -13.41
C LYS A 98 -24.77 -7.24 -14.46
N LEU A 99 -25.25 -8.48 -14.38
CA LEU A 99 -25.09 -9.46 -15.43
C LEU A 99 -26.47 -9.89 -15.93
N GLY A 100 -26.80 -9.51 -17.16
CA GLY A 100 -28.18 -9.60 -17.64
C GLY A 100 -29.12 -8.75 -16.78
N SER A 101 -30.09 -9.41 -16.16
CA SER A 101 -30.99 -8.76 -15.19
C SER A 101 -30.54 -8.88 -13.73
N LEU A 102 -29.58 -9.77 -13.42
CA LEU A 102 -29.08 -10.02 -12.07
C LEU A 102 -28.20 -8.86 -11.61
N THR A 103 -28.56 -8.22 -10.49
CA THR A 103 -27.66 -7.27 -9.81
C THR A 103 -26.58 -8.04 -9.06
N LEU A 104 -25.32 -7.82 -9.44
CA LEU A 104 -24.15 -8.39 -8.74
C LEU A 104 -23.85 -7.58 -7.48
N ALA A 105 -23.74 -6.26 -7.60
CA ALA A 105 -23.49 -5.37 -6.47
C ALA A 105 -23.84 -3.91 -6.77
N ASN A 106 -23.91 -3.10 -5.71
CA ASN A 106 -23.94 -1.64 -5.79
C ASN A 106 -22.95 -1.07 -4.78
N ILE A 107 -21.75 -0.72 -5.23
CA ILE A 107 -20.58 -0.42 -4.40
C ILE A 107 -19.94 0.92 -4.78
N PRO A 108 -19.15 1.55 -3.90
CA PRO A 108 -18.29 2.67 -4.30
C PRO A 108 -17.37 2.28 -5.46
N GLY A 109 -17.18 3.19 -6.42
CA GLY A 109 -16.29 2.98 -7.56
C GLY A 109 -14.82 2.97 -7.14
N SER A 110 -14.10 1.96 -7.60
CA SER A 110 -12.69 1.72 -7.32
C SER A 110 -11.93 1.41 -8.61
N GLN A 111 -10.60 1.57 -8.58
CA GLN A 111 -9.75 1.27 -9.74
C GLN A 111 -9.60 -0.24 -9.94
N ILE A 112 -9.70 -1.03 -8.87
CA ILE A 112 -9.76 -2.48 -8.91
C ILE A 112 -11.02 -2.90 -8.15
N VAL A 113 -11.85 -3.71 -8.81
CA VAL A 113 -13.03 -4.34 -8.23
C VAL A 113 -12.88 -5.84 -8.43
N THR A 114 -12.85 -6.59 -7.34
CA THR A 114 -12.84 -8.06 -7.39
C THR A 114 -14.18 -8.64 -6.91
N PRO A 115 -14.41 -9.95 -7.09
CA PRO A 115 -15.52 -10.64 -6.43
C PRO A 115 -15.61 -10.40 -4.91
N ILE A 116 -14.50 -10.09 -4.22
CA ILE A 116 -14.50 -9.71 -2.80
C ILE A 116 -15.29 -8.41 -2.58
N GLU A 117 -15.01 -7.36 -3.37
CA GLU A 117 -15.75 -6.10 -3.29
C GLU A 117 -17.22 -6.26 -3.66
N LEU A 118 -17.54 -7.07 -4.68
CA LEU A 118 -18.92 -7.32 -5.11
C LEU A 118 -19.74 -8.09 -4.06
N ALA A 119 -19.10 -9.00 -3.33
CA ALA A 119 -19.76 -9.85 -2.33
C ALA A 119 -20.09 -9.12 -1.02
N GLY A 120 -19.34 -8.06 -0.68
CA GLY A 120 -19.44 -7.44 0.64
C GLY A 120 -19.05 -8.44 1.73
N ASP A 121 -19.87 -8.60 2.77
CA ASP A 121 -19.58 -9.52 3.89
C ASP A 121 -20.11 -10.95 3.68
N SER A 122 -20.79 -11.25 2.57
CA SER A 122 -21.36 -12.58 2.32
C SER A 122 -20.32 -13.53 1.71
N SER A 123 -19.93 -14.55 2.48
CA SER A 123 -19.05 -15.63 1.99
C SER A 123 -19.74 -16.48 0.90
N ASN A 124 -21.03 -16.78 1.05
CA ASN A 124 -21.78 -17.51 0.04
C ASN A 124 -21.80 -16.76 -1.30
N LYS A 125 -22.10 -15.46 -1.24
CA LYS A 125 -22.12 -14.59 -2.42
C LYS A 125 -20.76 -14.52 -3.09
N LEU A 126 -19.67 -14.43 -2.31
CA LEU A 126 -18.31 -14.44 -2.85
C LEU A 126 -18.05 -15.69 -3.69
N HIS A 127 -18.27 -16.88 -3.14
CA HIS A 127 -18.05 -18.13 -3.86
C HIS A 127 -18.98 -18.29 -5.06
N ASN A 128 -20.25 -17.90 -4.92
CA ASN A 128 -21.22 -18.00 -6.01
C ASN A 128 -20.94 -17.01 -7.13
N LEU A 129 -20.35 -15.85 -6.84
CA LEU A 129 -19.85 -14.94 -7.87
C LEU A 129 -18.68 -15.55 -8.65
N LEU A 130 -17.73 -16.21 -7.98
CA LEU A 130 -16.62 -16.91 -8.65
C LEU A 130 -17.14 -18.03 -9.57
N ILE A 131 -18.01 -18.89 -9.03
CA ILE A 131 -18.63 -19.99 -9.79
C ILE A 131 -19.40 -19.44 -10.99
N LEU A 132 -20.21 -18.39 -10.79
CA LEU A 132 -20.99 -17.78 -11.86
C LEU A 132 -20.11 -17.19 -12.95
N LEU A 133 -19.15 -16.33 -12.61
CA LEU A 133 -18.35 -15.62 -13.61
C LEU A 133 -17.47 -16.59 -14.41
N GLN A 134 -16.78 -17.51 -13.72
CA GLN A 134 -15.85 -18.45 -14.37
C GLN A 134 -16.56 -19.56 -15.16
N SER A 135 -17.78 -19.97 -14.77
CA SER A 135 -18.56 -20.96 -15.55
C SER A 135 -19.19 -20.37 -16.81
N LEU A 136 -19.37 -19.05 -16.85
CA LEU A 136 -19.98 -18.33 -17.97
C LEU A 136 -18.95 -17.77 -18.96
N ASP A 137 -17.68 -18.15 -18.79
CA ASP A 137 -16.63 -17.84 -19.73
C ASP A 137 -16.82 -18.60 -21.05
N SER A 138 -16.80 -17.86 -22.16
CA SER A 138 -17.28 -18.35 -23.46
C SER A 138 -16.41 -19.44 -24.08
N ASP A 139 -15.11 -19.45 -23.78
CA ASP A 139 -14.15 -20.45 -24.27
C ASP A 139 -13.63 -21.38 -23.15
N SER A 140 -14.04 -21.14 -21.90
CA SER A 140 -13.61 -21.88 -20.70
C SER A 140 -12.10 -21.80 -20.41
N ASP A 141 -11.39 -20.84 -21.01
CA ASP A 141 -9.96 -20.57 -20.80
C ASP A 141 -9.75 -19.30 -19.97
N LEU A 142 -9.83 -19.48 -18.65
CA LEU A 142 -9.67 -18.40 -17.67
C LEU A 142 -8.27 -17.75 -17.66
N SER A 143 -7.29 -18.26 -18.43
CA SER A 143 -5.95 -17.66 -18.54
C SER A 143 -5.91 -16.46 -19.48
N ASN A 144 -6.90 -16.34 -20.38
CA ASN A 144 -6.96 -15.27 -21.38
C ASN A 144 -7.99 -14.17 -21.02
N GLY A 145 -8.71 -14.32 -19.91
CA GLY A 145 -9.77 -13.43 -19.46
C GLY A 145 -11.01 -14.23 -19.07
N ILE A 146 -12.08 -13.53 -18.66
CA ILE A 146 -13.42 -14.11 -18.53
C ILE A 146 -14.31 -13.34 -19.50
N SER A 147 -14.72 -13.98 -20.59
CA SER A 147 -15.52 -13.37 -21.64
C SER A 147 -16.96 -13.87 -21.60
N ILE A 148 -17.89 -13.01 -21.19
CA ILE A 148 -19.31 -13.36 -21.15
C ILE A 148 -20.03 -12.73 -22.35
N SER A 149 -20.49 -13.57 -23.28
CA SER A 149 -21.22 -13.13 -24.47
C SER A 149 -22.54 -12.44 -24.13
N SER A 150 -23.06 -11.64 -25.05
CA SER A 150 -24.37 -11.00 -24.89
C SER A 150 -25.51 -12.00 -24.70
N GLU A 151 -25.43 -13.14 -25.37
CA GLU A 151 -26.38 -14.24 -25.33
C GLU A 151 -26.36 -14.91 -23.94
N THR A 152 -25.17 -15.22 -23.43
CA THR A 152 -24.97 -15.76 -22.08
C THR A 152 -25.47 -14.78 -21.03
N ALA A 153 -25.05 -13.51 -21.11
CA ALA A 153 -25.49 -12.47 -20.18
C ALA A 153 -27.01 -12.29 -20.20
N ALA A 154 -27.64 -12.31 -21.37
CA ALA A 154 -29.09 -12.21 -21.49
C ALA A 154 -29.84 -13.38 -20.83
N ALA A 155 -29.25 -14.58 -20.78
CA ALA A 155 -29.82 -15.74 -20.09
C ALA A 155 -29.75 -15.62 -18.55
N VAL A 156 -28.86 -14.78 -18.01
CA VAL A 156 -28.74 -14.54 -16.56
C VAL A 156 -29.93 -13.73 -16.02
N LYS A 157 -30.74 -14.36 -15.16
CA LYS A 157 -31.98 -13.77 -14.59
C LYS A 157 -31.87 -13.49 -13.08
N ASN A 158 -32.71 -12.56 -12.60
CA ASN A 158 -32.88 -12.26 -11.17
C ASN A 158 -33.37 -13.44 -10.29
N SER A 159 -33.74 -14.58 -10.89
CA SER A 159 -34.11 -15.79 -10.16
C SER A 159 -32.91 -16.60 -9.67
N ILE A 160 -31.68 -16.18 -10.01
CA ILE A 160 -30.42 -16.70 -9.46
C ILE A 160 -30.22 -16.11 -8.08
N ASN A 161 -29.99 -16.95 -7.08
CA ASN A 161 -29.76 -16.52 -5.70
C ASN A 161 -28.31 -16.78 -5.29
N LEU A 162 -27.51 -15.72 -5.25
CA LEU A 162 -26.10 -15.77 -4.87
C LEU A 162 -25.88 -16.02 -3.36
N GLU A 163 -26.93 -16.03 -2.53
CA GLU A 163 -26.79 -16.28 -1.08
C GLU A 163 -26.94 -17.77 -0.70
N THR A 164 -27.22 -18.64 -1.67
CA THR A 164 -27.34 -20.10 -1.45
C THR A 164 -25.99 -20.73 -1.11
N SER A 165 -25.99 -21.96 -0.56
CA SER A 165 -24.72 -22.64 -0.26
C SER A 165 -23.96 -22.91 -1.57
N PRO A 166 -22.64 -22.68 -1.63
CA PRO A 166 -21.87 -22.81 -2.86
C PRO A 166 -21.96 -24.17 -3.55
N ASP A 167 -22.00 -25.26 -2.77
CA ASP A 167 -22.17 -26.61 -3.32
C ASP A 167 -23.50 -26.74 -4.08
N SER A 168 -24.60 -26.27 -3.47
CA SER A 168 -25.92 -26.31 -4.11
C SER A 168 -26.04 -25.36 -5.30
N PHE A 169 -25.33 -24.23 -5.27
CA PHE A 169 -25.30 -23.27 -6.36
C PHE A 169 -24.62 -23.88 -7.60
N ALA A 170 -23.48 -24.54 -7.43
CA ALA A 170 -22.74 -25.21 -8.51
C ALA A 170 -23.55 -26.36 -9.15
N GLU A 171 -24.39 -27.05 -8.36
CA GLU A 171 -25.24 -28.15 -8.85
C GLU A 171 -26.56 -27.67 -9.48
N THR A 172 -26.84 -26.37 -9.49
CA THR A 172 -28.13 -25.86 -9.95
C THR A 172 -28.28 -26.00 -11.47
N ALA A 173 -29.32 -26.72 -11.91
CA ALA A 173 -29.66 -26.88 -13.33
C ALA A 173 -29.76 -25.54 -14.10
N LYS A 174 -30.21 -24.47 -13.43
CA LYS A 174 -30.30 -23.11 -14.02
C LYS A 174 -28.95 -22.62 -14.58
N LEU A 175 -27.82 -22.93 -13.94
CA LEU A 175 -26.52 -22.43 -14.40
C LEU A 175 -26.09 -23.18 -15.67
N LYS A 176 -26.37 -24.49 -15.72
CA LYS A 176 -26.19 -25.30 -16.93
C LYS A 176 -27.08 -24.82 -18.07
N ASP A 177 -28.35 -24.52 -17.81
CA ASP A 177 -29.27 -23.96 -18.81
C ASP A 177 -28.75 -22.63 -19.39
N ILE A 178 -28.12 -21.78 -18.57
CA ILE A 178 -27.51 -20.51 -19.00
C ILE A 178 -26.28 -20.76 -19.89
N MET A 179 -25.41 -21.71 -19.50
CA MET A 179 -24.27 -22.11 -20.31
C MET A 179 -24.70 -22.63 -21.68
N GLU A 180 -25.71 -23.52 -21.72
CA GLU A 180 -26.28 -24.06 -22.96
C GLU A 180 -26.88 -22.96 -23.85
N ALA A 181 -27.59 -21.99 -23.27
CA ALA A 181 -28.13 -20.83 -24.00
C ALA A 181 -27.02 -19.95 -24.61
N GLY A 182 -25.86 -19.89 -23.96
CA GLY A 182 -24.66 -19.18 -24.41
C GLY A 182 -23.78 -19.96 -25.40
N GLY A 183 -24.09 -21.24 -25.66
CA GLY A 183 -23.24 -22.13 -26.45
C GLY A 183 -21.94 -22.55 -25.75
N ILE A 184 -21.88 -22.41 -24.43
CA ILE A 184 -20.71 -22.78 -23.62
C ILE A 184 -20.74 -24.29 -23.39
N THR A 185 -19.68 -24.98 -23.79
CA THR A 185 -19.53 -26.42 -23.59
C THR A 185 -18.70 -26.71 -22.35
N GLY A 186 -19.13 -27.69 -21.54
CA GLY A 186 -18.38 -28.13 -20.37
C GLY A 186 -19.28 -28.26 -19.15
N ASP A 187 -18.65 -28.44 -17.99
CA ASP A 187 -19.32 -28.50 -16.71
C ASP A 187 -19.22 -27.15 -15.99
N VAL A 188 -20.19 -26.87 -15.13
CA VAL A 188 -20.15 -25.76 -14.18
C VAL A 188 -18.89 -25.90 -13.32
N LYS A 189 -18.17 -24.80 -13.09
CA LYS A 189 -17.00 -24.80 -12.21
C LYS A 189 -17.41 -25.20 -10.80
N THR A 190 -16.68 -26.14 -10.23
CA THR A 190 -16.82 -26.51 -8.83
C THR A 190 -16.35 -25.38 -7.92
N VAL A 191 -16.75 -25.43 -6.64
CA VAL A 191 -16.27 -24.49 -5.62
C VAL A 191 -14.74 -24.47 -5.56
N GLU A 192 -14.10 -25.65 -5.66
CA GLU A 192 -12.66 -25.79 -5.57
C GLU A 192 -11.95 -25.19 -6.81
N GLU A 193 -12.41 -25.49 -8.02
CA GLU A 193 -11.85 -24.90 -9.25
C GLU A 193 -11.96 -23.37 -9.23
N ALA A 194 -13.14 -22.86 -8.86
CA ALA A 194 -13.40 -21.43 -8.81
C ALA A 194 -12.48 -20.72 -7.79
N ARG A 195 -12.31 -21.33 -6.60
CA ARG A 195 -11.38 -20.85 -5.58
C ARG A 195 -9.93 -20.88 -6.05
N ASN A 196 -9.50 -21.98 -6.67
CA ASN A 196 -8.11 -22.16 -7.12
C ASN A 196 -7.73 -21.14 -8.19
N HIS A 197 -8.61 -20.89 -9.15
CA HIS A 197 -8.40 -19.84 -10.13
C HIS A 197 -8.31 -18.47 -9.47
N PHE A 198 -9.27 -18.07 -8.63
CA PHE A 198 -9.23 -16.75 -7.98
C PHE A 198 -7.99 -16.54 -7.10
N MET A 199 -7.54 -17.58 -6.39
CA MET A 199 -6.29 -17.52 -5.61
C MET A 199 -5.06 -17.26 -6.48
N SER A 200 -5.02 -17.77 -7.72
CA SER A 200 -3.89 -17.53 -8.63
C SER A 200 -3.73 -16.04 -9.01
N GLN A 201 -4.81 -15.25 -8.86
CA GLN A 201 -4.85 -13.83 -9.21
C GLN A 201 -4.39 -12.93 -8.07
N GLY A 202 -4.46 -13.41 -6.82
CA GLY A 202 -4.29 -12.58 -5.61
C GLY A 202 -2.96 -11.82 -5.50
N VAL A 203 -1.85 -12.43 -5.93
CA VAL A 203 -0.53 -11.78 -5.90
C VAL A 203 -0.40 -10.77 -7.04
N ALA A 204 -0.84 -11.12 -8.24
CA ALA A 204 -0.76 -10.27 -9.42
C ALA A 204 -1.52 -8.96 -9.25
N LEU A 205 -2.63 -8.94 -8.50
CA LEU A 205 -3.36 -7.71 -8.16
C LEU A 205 -2.48 -6.69 -7.44
N LEU A 206 -1.50 -7.13 -6.65
CA LEU A 206 -0.58 -6.23 -5.95
C LEU A 206 0.46 -5.60 -6.90
N SER A 207 0.65 -6.12 -8.11
CA SER A 207 1.53 -5.52 -9.12
C SER A 207 0.96 -4.25 -9.76
N ALA A 208 -0.31 -3.92 -9.46
CA ALA A 208 -0.97 -2.73 -9.99
C ALA A 208 -0.24 -1.43 -9.65
N GLN A 209 0.41 -1.37 -8.48
CA GLN A 209 1.16 -0.22 -7.97
C GLN A 209 2.36 -0.70 -7.14
N ILE A 210 3.28 0.21 -6.86
CA ILE A 210 4.26 0.03 -5.77
C ILE A 210 3.62 0.60 -4.51
N TRP A 211 3.49 -0.23 -3.48
CA TRP A 211 2.78 0.13 -2.25
C TRP A 211 3.76 0.62 -1.20
N VAL A 212 3.48 1.78 -0.60
CA VAL A 212 4.36 2.43 0.34
C VAL A 212 3.64 2.93 1.59
N SER A 213 4.35 2.89 2.71
CA SER A 213 3.99 3.58 3.94
C SER A 213 5.26 4.17 4.52
N TYR A 214 5.31 5.49 4.69
CA TYR A 214 6.54 6.15 5.10
C TYR A 214 6.28 7.37 5.99
N SER A 215 7.30 7.69 6.78
CA SER A 215 7.39 8.87 7.63
C SER A 215 8.80 9.45 7.53
N ASN A 216 9.15 10.36 8.44
CA ASN A 216 10.53 10.83 8.53
C ASN A 216 11.46 9.82 9.22
N GLN A 217 10.92 8.80 9.89
CA GLN A 217 11.68 7.81 10.67
C GLN A 217 11.59 6.40 10.09
N THR A 218 10.52 6.09 9.36
CA THR A 218 10.23 4.73 8.90
C THR A 218 9.82 4.74 7.43
N ALA A 219 10.04 3.62 6.74
CA ALA A 219 9.50 3.37 5.41
C ALA A 219 9.28 1.88 5.19
N SER A 220 8.19 1.54 4.51
CA SER A 220 7.87 0.19 4.06
C SER A 220 7.47 0.29 2.60
N VAL A 221 8.04 -0.55 1.75
CA VAL A 221 7.78 -0.58 0.30
C VAL A 221 7.56 -2.01 -0.13
N LEU A 222 6.52 -2.26 -0.92
CA LEU A 222 6.24 -3.54 -1.57
C LEU A 222 6.12 -3.32 -3.08
N ARG A 223 6.97 -4.01 -3.85
CA ARG A 223 6.90 -4.12 -5.31
C ARG A 223 6.67 -5.58 -5.67
N VAL A 224 5.74 -5.84 -6.59
CA VAL A 224 5.38 -7.19 -7.06
C VAL A 224 5.51 -7.23 -8.57
N ALA A 225 6.00 -8.34 -9.12
CA ALA A 225 6.13 -8.54 -10.55
C ALA A 225 4.77 -8.55 -11.25
N SER A 226 4.70 -7.98 -12.44
CA SER A 226 3.49 -7.95 -13.27
C SER A 226 3.39 -9.11 -14.27
N ASP A 227 4.33 -10.06 -14.23
CA ASP A 227 4.45 -11.20 -15.15
C ASP A 227 3.83 -12.49 -14.61
N ASN A 228 3.08 -12.42 -13.51
CA ASN A 228 2.48 -13.54 -12.78
C ASN A 228 3.48 -14.55 -12.19
N SER A 229 4.78 -14.24 -12.17
CA SER A 229 5.78 -15.06 -11.47
C SER A 229 5.54 -15.17 -9.96
N GLY A 230 4.82 -14.19 -9.40
CA GLY A 230 4.63 -14.01 -7.96
C GLY A 230 5.86 -13.44 -7.26
N GLU A 231 6.90 -13.05 -8.00
CA GLU A 231 8.07 -12.40 -7.42
C GLU A 231 7.68 -11.09 -6.73
N TYR A 232 8.27 -10.86 -5.56
CA TYR A 232 8.08 -9.62 -4.80
C TYR A 232 9.38 -9.17 -4.15
N LEU A 233 9.46 -7.86 -3.92
CA LEU A 233 10.50 -7.19 -3.16
C LEU A 233 9.83 -6.34 -2.09
N ASN A 234 10.15 -6.62 -0.82
CA ASN A 234 9.78 -5.78 0.30
C ASN A 234 11.01 -5.14 0.93
N GLY A 235 10.98 -3.83 1.12
CA GLY A 235 12.00 -3.09 1.84
C GLY A 235 11.39 -2.45 3.08
N GLU A 236 12.04 -2.62 4.23
CA GLU A 236 11.58 -2.12 5.51
C GLU A 236 12.70 -1.31 6.18
N ALA A 237 12.38 -0.08 6.57
CA ALA A 237 13.22 0.81 7.36
C ALA A 237 12.46 1.15 8.65
N ARG A 238 12.88 0.53 9.75
CA ARG A 238 12.23 0.66 11.06
C ARG A 238 13.20 0.35 12.19
N PRO A 239 12.93 0.81 13.42
CA PRO A 239 13.61 0.30 14.60
C PRO A 239 13.31 -1.18 14.81
N ASP A 240 14.25 -1.86 15.46
CA ASP A 240 14.04 -3.21 15.98
C ASP A 240 12.83 -3.24 16.91
N ASP A 241 11.94 -4.21 16.70
CA ASP A 241 10.78 -4.45 17.55
C ASP A 241 10.77 -5.91 17.97
N SER A 242 10.71 -6.16 19.28
CA SER A 242 10.63 -7.51 19.85
C SER A 242 9.19 -7.96 20.12
N CYS A 243 8.21 -7.12 19.77
CA CYS A 243 6.80 -7.39 19.94
C CYS A 243 6.17 -7.85 18.63
N ASP A 244 5.27 -8.84 18.73
CA ASP A 244 4.45 -9.26 17.60
C ASP A 244 3.26 -8.31 17.34
N GLU A 245 2.41 -8.67 16.38
CA GLU A 245 1.23 -7.91 15.98
C GLU A 245 0.21 -7.72 17.13
N ASN A 246 0.16 -8.65 18.08
CA ASN A 246 -0.65 -8.57 19.31
C ASN A 246 0.08 -7.87 20.46
N ARG A 247 1.22 -7.23 20.17
CA ARG A 247 2.09 -6.56 21.15
C ARG A 247 2.60 -7.50 22.26
N VAL A 248 2.65 -8.80 21.98
CA VAL A 248 3.30 -9.76 22.87
C VAL A 248 4.79 -9.66 22.62
N CYS A 249 5.53 -9.11 23.60
CA CYS A 249 6.94 -8.83 23.48
C CYS A 249 7.80 -9.97 24.06
N GLY A 250 8.77 -10.44 23.29
CA GLY A 250 9.75 -11.43 23.70
C GLY A 250 11.16 -10.84 23.88
N GLY A 251 12.11 -11.69 24.25
CA GLY A 251 13.54 -11.32 24.32
C GLY A 251 14.27 -11.34 22.98
N LYS A 252 13.58 -11.66 21.87
CA LYS A 252 14.16 -11.73 20.52
C LYS A 252 13.51 -10.66 19.64
N THR A 253 14.31 -10.04 18.77
CA THR A 253 13.81 -9.16 17.71
C THR A 253 12.89 -9.93 16.78
N VAL A 254 11.70 -9.38 16.53
CA VAL A 254 10.66 -9.95 15.67
C VAL A 254 10.64 -9.22 14.32
N PHE A 255 10.92 -7.93 14.32
CA PHE A 255 11.03 -7.12 13.12
C PHE A 255 12.24 -6.20 13.20
N GLN A 256 12.88 -5.96 12.07
CA GLN A 256 14.02 -5.04 11.96
C GLN A 256 14.05 -4.41 10.56
N ALA A 257 14.91 -3.42 10.36
CA ALA A 257 15.19 -2.89 9.03
C ALA A 257 15.88 -3.95 8.15
N GLY A 258 15.49 -4.04 6.89
CA GLY A 258 16.01 -5.05 5.97
C GLY A 258 15.19 -5.18 4.71
N VAL A 259 15.54 -6.20 3.93
CA VAL A 259 14.94 -6.55 2.65
C VAL A 259 14.40 -7.97 2.72
N GLU A 260 13.30 -8.20 2.02
CA GLU A 260 12.78 -9.52 1.72
C GLU A 260 12.54 -9.63 0.21
N TYR A 261 13.06 -10.68 -0.42
CA TYR A 261 12.84 -11.00 -1.83
C TYR A 261 12.57 -12.48 -2.01
N GLY A 262 11.55 -12.81 -2.80
CA GLY A 262 11.22 -14.18 -3.18
C GLY A 262 9.90 -14.25 -3.93
N VAL A 263 9.23 -15.39 -3.84
CA VAL A 263 7.96 -15.65 -4.53
C VAL A 263 6.83 -15.77 -3.53
N ALA A 264 5.70 -15.12 -3.80
CA ALA A 264 4.48 -15.22 -3.01
C ALA A 264 3.38 -15.97 -3.77
N LYS A 265 2.46 -16.56 -3.01
CA LYS A 265 1.21 -17.14 -3.54
C LYS A 265 0.05 -16.87 -2.60
N ALA A 266 -1.16 -16.77 -3.13
CA ALA A 266 -2.35 -16.85 -2.27
C ALA A 266 -2.61 -18.32 -1.90
N VAL A 267 -2.93 -18.58 -0.64
CA VAL A 267 -3.25 -19.94 -0.14
C VAL A 267 -4.66 -20.06 0.41
N ASP A 268 -5.32 -18.93 0.61
CA ASP A 268 -6.70 -18.83 1.07
C ASP A 268 -7.21 -17.40 0.81
N PHE A 269 -8.50 -17.17 0.93
CA PHE A 269 -9.10 -15.84 0.89
C PHE A 269 -10.42 -15.82 1.67
N ASP A 270 -10.81 -14.63 2.11
CA ASP A 270 -12.15 -14.34 2.61
C ASP A 270 -12.58 -12.94 2.18
N ASN A 271 -13.71 -12.46 2.68
CA ASN A 271 -14.28 -11.16 2.36
C ASN A 271 -13.37 -9.95 2.73
N ARG A 272 -12.27 -10.16 3.47
CA ARG A 272 -11.27 -9.12 3.80
C ARG A 272 -10.09 -9.10 2.84
N GLY A 273 -9.91 -10.10 1.98
CA GLY A 273 -8.79 -10.21 1.04
C GLY A 273 -8.20 -11.61 0.91
N PHE A 274 -6.99 -11.68 0.35
CA PHE A 274 -6.21 -12.90 0.18
C PHE A 274 -5.24 -13.13 1.34
N LYS A 275 -5.07 -14.39 1.74
CA LYS A 275 -3.93 -14.83 2.55
C LYS A 275 -2.76 -15.12 1.63
N LEU A 276 -1.82 -14.20 1.55
CA LEU A 276 -0.59 -14.37 0.78
C LEU A 276 0.51 -14.96 1.66
N VAL A 277 1.25 -15.94 1.14
CA VAL A 277 2.39 -16.57 1.81
C VAL A 277 3.61 -16.44 0.90
N GLY A 278 4.62 -15.71 1.38
CA GLY A 278 5.92 -15.57 0.76
C GLY A 278 6.84 -16.76 1.06
N THR A 279 7.66 -17.15 0.08
CA THR A 279 8.80 -18.05 0.24
C THR A 279 10.05 -17.27 -0.15
N PRO A 280 10.68 -16.55 0.79
CA PRO A 280 11.80 -15.68 0.49
C PRO A 280 13.05 -16.49 0.15
N SER A 281 13.79 -16.03 -0.86
CA SER A 281 15.18 -16.44 -1.10
C SER A 281 16.17 -15.56 -0.34
N VAL A 282 15.75 -14.32 -0.03
CA VAL A 282 16.45 -13.36 0.82
C VAL A 282 15.46 -12.83 1.84
N ASP A 283 15.79 -12.89 3.12
CA ASP A 283 15.02 -12.32 4.21
C ASP A 283 15.97 -11.82 5.30
N THR A 284 16.09 -10.49 5.39
CA THR A 284 16.86 -9.81 6.44
C THR A 284 16.00 -8.98 7.37
N ASN A 285 14.67 -8.93 7.17
CA ASN A 285 13.73 -8.14 7.96
C ASN A 285 12.84 -9.00 8.90
N ILE A 286 13.10 -10.32 8.93
CA ILE A 286 12.57 -11.33 9.86
C ILE A 286 11.09 -11.64 9.63
N LYS A 287 10.18 -10.78 10.10
CA LYS A 287 8.72 -10.98 9.95
C LYS A 287 8.04 -9.91 9.10
N ALA A 288 8.77 -8.87 8.69
CA ALA A 288 8.21 -7.88 7.78
C ALA A 288 7.98 -8.52 6.39
N GLY A 289 7.12 -7.89 5.60
CA GLY A 289 6.74 -8.39 4.28
C GLY A 289 5.77 -9.59 4.30
N LEU A 290 6.02 -10.59 3.44
CA LEU A 290 5.03 -11.62 3.07
C LEU A 290 5.34 -13.04 3.57
N SER A 291 6.55 -13.34 4.05
CA SER A 291 6.92 -14.67 4.58
C SER A 291 6.20 -15.07 5.86
N ASN A 292 5.76 -14.10 6.66
CA ASN A 292 5.17 -14.33 7.97
C ASN A 292 3.76 -13.74 8.09
N PRO A 293 2.79 -14.19 7.27
CA PRO A 293 1.49 -13.54 7.21
C PRO A 293 0.62 -13.80 8.45
N GLY A 294 0.98 -14.69 9.38
CA GLY A 294 0.07 -15.05 10.46
C GLY A 294 -1.23 -15.74 9.96
N PRO A 295 -2.11 -16.18 10.88
CA PRO A 295 -3.28 -16.99 10.50
C PRO A 295 -4.42 -16.16 9.91
N THR A 296 -4.61 -14.93 10.39
CA THR A 296 -5.80 -14.09 10.13
C THR A 296 -5.56 -12.95 9.17
N ARG A 297 -4.31 -12.68 8.78
CA ARG A 297 -3.97 -11.62 7.83
C ARG A 297 -4.60 -11.85 6.47
N ARG A 298 -5.09 -10.77 5.90
CA ARG A 298 -5.61 -10.67 4.54
C ARG A 298 -5.08 -9.40 3.88
N LEU A 299 -4.73 -9.52 2.60
CA LEU A 299 -4.30 -8.41 1.77
C LEU A 299 -5.27 -8.28 0.60
N ARG A 300 -5.66 -7.03 0.29
CA ARG A 300 -6.38 -6.70 -0.93
C ARG A 300 -6.04 -5.28 -1.36
N THR A 301 -6.40 -4.93 -2.59
CA THR A 301 -6.23 -3.57 -3.11
C THR A 301 -7.47 -3.13 -3.88
N ASP A 302 -7.81 -1.85 -3.73
CA ASP A 302 -8.83 -1.17 -4.57
C ASP A 302 -8.18 -0.40 -5.74
N GLY A 303 -6.87 -0.61 -5.95
CA GLY A 303 -6.00 0.07 -6.92
C GLY A 303 -5.49 1.44 -6.44
N PHE A 304 -6.04 2.00 -5.37
CA PHE A 304 -5.59 3.25 -4.77
C PHE A 304 -4.77 3.00 -3.49
N GLU A 305 -5.17 2.01 -2.69
CA GLU A 305 -4.46 1.52 -1.52
C GLU A 305 -4.27 0.00 -1.55
N LEU A 306 -3.22 -0.45 -0.89
CA LEU A 306 -3.11 -1.81 -0.38
C LEU A 306 -3.59 -1.81 1.07
N ILE A 307 -4.52 -2.71 1.37
CA ILE A 307 -5.16 -2.85 2.67
C ILE A 307 -4.71 -4.17 3.27
N HIS A 308 -4.00 -4.07 4.38
CA HIS A 308 -3.61 -5.18 5.24
C HIS A 308 -4.60 -5.25 6.39
N SER A 309 -5.48 -6.25 6.39
CA SER A 309 -6.45 -6.54 7.44
C SER A 309 -5.96 -7.70 8.30
N ASP A 310 -5.92 -7.53 9.62
CA ASP A 310 -5.62 -8.61 10.56
C ASP A 310 -6.62 -8.62 11.72
N ILE A 311 -6.78 -9.76 12.38
CA ILE A 311 -7.60 -9.89 13.59
C ILE A 311 -6.65 -9.93 14.78
N VAL A 312 -6.65 -8.85 15.56
CA VAL A 312 -5.73 -8.67 16.69
C VAL A 312 -6.48 -8.67 18.01
N THR A 313 -5.79 -9.03 19.08
CA THR A 313 -6.33 -8.91 20.43
C THR A 313 -6.32 -7.46 20.89
N VAL A 314 -7.48 -6.96 21.34
CA VAL A 314 -7.62 -5.63 21.91
C VAL A 314 -6.77 -5.54 23.17
N GLN A 315 -5.85 -4.58 23.20
CA GLN A 315 -4.99 -4.35 24.36
C GLN A 315 -5.81 -3.75 25.49
N ARG A 316 -5.72 -4.32 26.70
CA ARG A 316 -6.34 -3.73 27.88
C ARG A 316 -5.75 -2.35 28.14
N ALA A 317 -6.59 -1.38 28.46
CA ALA A 317 -6.13 -0.09 28.96
C ALA A 317 -5.30 -0.35 30.23
N ARG A 318 -4.01 0.00 30.21
CA ARG A 318 -3.18 -0.08 31.40
C ARG A 318 -3.69 0.97 32.37
N GLU A 319 -4.14 0.53 33.56
CA GLU A 319 -4.50 1.46 34.64
C GLU A 319 -3.26 2.33 34.90
N GLN A 320 -3.36 3.64 34.64
CA GLN A 320 -2.25 4.55 34.90
C GLN A 320 -1.97 4.55 36.40
N SER A 321 -0.71 4.32 36.77
CA SER A 321 -0.27 4.53 38.15
C SER A 321 -0.55 5.98 38.52
N SER A 322 -1.35 6.21 39.57
CA SER A 322 -1.44 7.53 40.18
C SER A 322 -0.04 8.03 40.53
N VAL A 323 0.20 9.34 40.42
CA VAL A 323 1.46 9.99 40.87
C VAL A 323 1.80 9.57 42.31
N PHE A 324 0.80 9.29 43.14
CA PHE A 324 0.95 8.75 44.49
C PHE A 324 1.45 7.28 44.52
N GLY A 325 1.08 6.44 43.55
CA GLY A 325 1.55 5.06 43.45
C GLY A 325 3.01 4.94 43.02
N GLU A 326 3.46 5.82 42.11
CA GLU A 326 4.86 5.86 41.67
C GLU A 326 5.80 6.39 42.76
N LEU A 327 5.40 7.43 43.49
CA LEU A 327 6.22 8.06 44.53
C LEU A 327 6.48 7.16 45.75
N PHE A 328 5.55 6.22 46.03
CA PHE A 328 5.62 5.34 47.20
C PHE A 328 5.88 3.86 46.84
N HIS A 329 6.22 3.56 45.58
CA HIS A 329 6.41 2.18 45.07
C HIS A 329 5.25 1.22 45.43
N ILE A 330 4.03 1.74 45.55
CA ILE A 330 2.85 0.92 45.82
C ILE A 330 2.38 0.38 44.48
N ALA A 331 2.99 -0.74 44.05
CA ALA A 331 2.51 -1.47 42.90
C ALA A 331 1.16 -2.11 43.26
N LYS A 332 0.07 -1.66 42.61
CA LYS A 332 -1.14 -2.49 42.55
C LYS A 332 -0.75 -3.85 41.96
N PRO A 333 -1.24 -4.98 42.50
CA PRO A 333 -0.97 -6.29 41.92
C PRO A 333 -1.40 -6.29 40.46
N ILE A 334 -0.55 -6.85 39.58
CA ILE A 334 -0.90 -7.05 38.18
C ILE A 334 -2.15 -7.93 38.16
N GLN A 335 -3.25 -7.37 37.66
CA GLN A 335 -4.48 -8.13 37.51
C GLN A 335 -4.29 -9.07 36.33
N LEU A 336 -4.02 -10.35 36.64
CA LEU A 336 -3.95 -11.40 35.64
C LEU A 336 -5.36 -11.65 35.09
N SER A 337 -5.45 -11.92 33.79
CA SER A 337 -6.70 -12.32 33.15
C SER A 337 -7.26 -13.58 33.81
N ASP A 338 -8.58 -13.67 33.96
CA ASP A 338 -9.23 -14.93 34.34
C ASP A 338 -8.92 -15.99 33.26
N GLU A 339 -8.64 -17.22 33.66
CA GLU A 339 -8.33 -18.32 32.74
C GLU A 339 -9.48 -18.61 31.75
N ASN A 340 -10.70 -18.18 32.09
CA ASN A 340 -11.89 -18.31 31.24
C ASN A 340 -12.23 -17.03 30.44
N GLU A 341 -11.45 -15.96 30.59
CA GLU A 341 -11.72 -14.70 29.91
C GLU A 341 -11.32 -14.80 28.43
N VAL A 342 -12.30 -14.73 27.54
CA VAL A 342 -12.05 -14.67 26.10
C VAL A 342 -11.52 -13.28 25.76
N ALA A 343 -10.28 -13.22 25.31
CA ALA A 343 -9.66 -11.97 24.88
C ALA A 343 -10.46 -11.35 23.72
N GLU A 344 -10.90 -10.10 23.89
CA GLU A 344 -11.62 -9.36 22.86
C GLU A 344 -10.74 -9.19 21.62
N LYS A 345 -11.33 -9.35 20.44
CA LYS A 345 -10.65 -9.27 19.14
C LYS A 345 -11.27 -8.18 18.30
N GLU A 346 -10.44 -7.45 17.57
CA GLU A 346 -10.87 -6.45 16.60
C GLU A 346 -10.20 -6.67 15.24
N ILE A 347 -10.83 -6.16 14.18
CA ILE A 347 -10.21 -6.08 12.87
C ILE A 347 -9.37 -4.79 12.84
N LYS A 348 -8.06 -4.96 12.66
CA LYS A 348 -7.14 -3.84 12.47
C LYS A 348 -6.70 -3.79 11.03
N GLU A 349 -6.96 -2.65 10.38
CA GLU A 349 -6.48 -2.37 9.02
C GLU A 349 -5.28 -1.44 9.04
N THR A 350 -4.22 -1.84 8.35
CA THR A 350 -3.08 -0.98 7.99
C THR A 350 -3.13 -0.72 6.49
N ARG A 351 -2.97 0.54 6.09
CA ARG A 351 -3.13 0.98 4.69
C ARG A 351 -1.81 1.49 4.15
N TYR A 352 -1.51 1.10 2.92
CA TYR A 352 -0.34 1.54 2.17
C TYR A 352 -0.83 2.28 0.94
N ALA A 353 -0.28 3.47 0.71
CA ALA A 353 -0.58 4.27 -0.47
C ALA A 353 0.18 3.69 -1.67
N LYS A 354 -0.32 3.92 -2.89
CA LYS A 354 0.56 3.83 -4.06
C LYS A 354 1.66 4.90 -3.96
N ILE A 355 2.85 4.60 -4.49
CA ILE A 355 3.97 5.55 -4.51
C ILE A 355 3.61 6.80 -5.32
N ASP A 356 4.02 7.97 -4.82
CA ASP A 356 3.95 9.23 -5.57
C ASP A 356 4.91 9.19 -6.77
N ASN A 357 4.49 9.75 -7.90
CA ASN A 357 5.28 9.76 -9.12
C ASN A 357 5.30 11.16 -9.76
N GLU A 358 6.49 11.77 -9.82
CA GLU A 358 6.69 13.05 -10.53
C GLU A 358 7.40 12.78 -11.85
N ASN A 359 6.65 12.83 -12.97
CA ASN A 359 7.20 12.54 -14.31
C ASN A 359 8.42 13.42 -14.68
N ASP A 360 8.41 14.68 -14.25
CA ASP A 360 9.49 15.65 -14.46
C ASP A 360 10.59 15.57 -13.37
N GLY A 361 10.29 14.95 -12.23
CA GLY A 361 11.10 14.99 -11.01
C GLY A 361 11.74 13.65 -10.63
N ILE A 362 12.50 13.65 -9.54
CA ILE A 362 13.13 12.43 -9.02
C ILE A 362 12.18 11.58 -8.18
N VAL A 363 11.11 12.18 -7.62
CA VAL A 363 10.13 11.51 -6.79
C VAL A 363 9.49 10.35 -7.55
N GLY A 364 9.49 9.19 -6.91
CA GLY A 364 9.11 7.92 -7.53
C GLY A 364 10.05 6.78 -7.14
N ALA A 365 9.84 5.64 -7.80
CA ALA A 365 10.67 4.46 -7.65
C ALA A 365 11.43 4.19 -8.95
N TRP A 366 12.72 3.90 -8.81
CA TRP A 366 13.65 3.64 -9.91
C TRP A 366 14.37 2.31 -9.67
N ALA A 367 14.58 1.52 -10.71
CA ALA A 367 15.28 0.24 -10.62
C ALA A 367 16.37 0.13 -11.69
N TYR A 368 17.37 -0.71 -11.49
CA TYR A 368 18.41 -0.97 -12.50
C TYR A 368 17.89 -1.82 -13.67
N ASP A 369 16.75 -2.48 -13.49
CA ASP A 369 16.01 -3.20 -14.52
C ASP A 369 14.53 -2.80 -14.44
N SER A 370 13.88 -2.60 -15.59
CA SER A 370 12.49 -2.14 -15.66
C SER A 370 11.47 -3.19 -15.21
N GLU A 371 11.80 -4.47 -15.33
CA GLU A 371 10.88 -5.59 -15.12
C GLU A 371 11.33 -6.47 -13.96
N ALA A 372 12.62 -6.79 -13.87
CA ALA A 372 13.14 -7.68 -12.84
C ALA A 372 12.87 -7.15 -11.43
N ILE A 373 12.48 -8.05 -10.52
CA ILE A 373 12.27 -7.74 -9.11
C ILE A 373 13.56 -7.89 -8.30
N ASN A 374 14.42 -8.85 -8.67
CA ASN A 374 15.70 -9.09 -8.02
C ASN A 374 16.79 -8.09 -8.45
N THR A 375 16.52 -6.81 -8.22
CA THR A 375 17.41 -5.71 -8.58
C THR A 375 17.30 -4.62 -7.52
N PRO A 376 18.37 -3.84 -7.28
CA PRO A 376 18.26 -2.68 -6.42
C PRO A 376 17.15 -1.73 -6.90
N THR A 377 16.30 -1.31 -5.96
CA THR A 377 15.22 -0.35 -6.17
C THR A 377 15.47 0.87 -5.30
N LEU A 378 15.47 2.05 -5.92
CA LEU A 378 15.70 3.35 -5.33
C LEU A 378 14.37 4.10 -5.23
N VAL A 379 13.94 4.44 -4.02
CA VAL A 379 12.65 5.10 -3.77
C VAL A 379 12.89 6.48 -3.19
N PHE A 380 12.44 7.51 -3.90
CA PHE A 380 12.52 8.91 -3.48
C PHE A 380 11.14 9.41 -3.08
N PHE A 381 10.95 9.65 -1.79
CA PHE A 381 9.70 10.08 -1.21
C PHE A 381 9.56 11.62 -1.23
N PRO A 382 8.34 12.17 -1.46
CA PRO A 382 8.08 13.62 -1.46
C PRO A 382 8.54 14.37 -0.20
N ASN A 383 8.64 13.71 0.95
CA ASN A 383 9.12 14.31 2.20
C ASN A 383 10.65 14.44 2.29
N GLY A 384 11.38 14.21 1.19
CA GLY A 384 12.84 14.29 1.16
C GLY A 384 13.53 13.08 1.78
N LYS A 385 12.82 11.94 1.91
CA LYS A 385 13.39 10.66 2.36
C LYS A 385 13.69 9.74 1.19
N PHE A 386 14.75 8.97 1.34
CA PHE A 386 15.25 8.04 0.36
C PHE A 386 15.33 6.65 0.98
N LEU A 387 14.87 5.64 0.25
CA LEU A 387 15.07 4.23 0.59
C LEU A 387 15.68 3.51 -0.61
N MET A 388 16.88 2.97 -0.45
CA MET A 388 17.41 1.92 -1.32
C MET A 388 17.01 0.57 -0.75
N ILE A 389 16.54 -0.32 -1.62
CA ILE A 389 16.19 -1.71 -1.31
C ILE A 389 17.03 -2.58 -2.23
N ASP A 390 17.97 -3.34 -1.68
CA ASP A 390 18.92 -4.13 -2.43
C ASP A 390 18.80 -5.61 -2.06
N PRO A 391 18.13 -6.43 -2.88
CA PRO A 391 18.01 -7.86 -2.64
C PRO A 391 19.29 -8.64 -2.96
N THR A 392 20.28 -8.02 -3.61
CA THR A 392 21.47 -8.70 -4.15
C THR A 392 22.71 -8.47 -3.29
N GLY A 393 22.92 -7.23 -2.83
CA GLY A 393 24.19 -6.80 -2.26
C GLY A 393 25.34 -6.78 -3.27
N GLU A 394 25.05 -6.81 -4.57
CA GLU A 394 26.07 -6.76 -5.61
C GLU A 394 26.66 -5.35 -5.74
N THR A 395 27.95 -5.27 -6.02
CA THR A 395 28.69 -4.02 -6.16
C THR A 395 29.64 -4.08 -7.35
N GLN A 396 29.82 -2.94 -8.02
CA GLN A 396 30.80 -2.79 -9.10
C GLN A 396 32.24 -2.63 -8.57
N ARG A 397 32.39 -2.33 -7.27
CA ARG A 397 33.69 -2.08 -6.63
C ARG A 397 34.20 -3.31 -5.93
N GLU A 398 35.34 -3.85 -6.38
CA GLU A 398 35.94 -5.07 -5.82
C GLU A 398 36.28 -4.94 -4.32
N ASP A 399 36.65 -3.75 -3.86
CA ASP A 399 36.96 -3.48 -2.45
C ASP A 399 35.73 -3.54 -1.54
N GLN A 400 34.53 -3.30 -2.09
CA GLN A 400 33.28 -3.37 -1.34
C GLN A 400 32.70 -4.79 -1.24
N ALA A 401 33.12 -5.71 -2.11
CA ALA A 401 32.57 -7.07 -2.17
C ALA A 401 32.70 -7.85 -0.84
N LYS A 402 33.59 -7.44 0.06
CA LYS A 402 33.79 -8.08 1.37
C LYS A 402 32.80 -7.64 2.44
N CYS A 403 32.17 -6.48 2.27
CA CYS A 403 31.20 -5.92 3.23
C CYS A 403 29.81 -5.73 2.64
N SER A 404 29.63 -5.94 1.33
CA SER A 404 28.33 -5.87 0.68
C SER A 404 27.47 -7.09 1.00
N LYS A 405 26.18 -6.85 1.20
CA LYS A 405 25.16 -7.87 1.47
C LYS A 405 23.78 -7.32 1.13
N PRO A 406 22.76 -8.17 0.92
CA PRO A 406 21.38 -7.70 0.78
C PRO A 406 20.92 -6.88 1.99
N GLY A 407 20.15 -5.82 1.75
CA GLY A 407 19.67 -4.93 2.80
C GLY A 407 19.02 -3.66 2.27
N VAL A 408 18.97 -2.64 3.12
CA VAL A 408 18.40 -1.33 2.80
C VAL A 408 19.33 -0.20 3.25
N GLU A 409 19.19 0.96 2.58
CA GLU A 409 19.70 2.23 3.08
C GLU A 409 18.54 3.24 3.17
N PHE A 410 18.32 3.82 4.34
CA PHE A 410 17.29 4.85 4.54
C PHE A 410 17.93 6.16 4.99
N SER A 411 17.76 7.22 4.21
CA SER A 411 18.43 8.50 4.42
C SER A 411 17.54 9.69 4.07
N SER A 412 18.05 10.90 4.27
CA SER A 412 17.50 12.10 3.64
C SER A 412 18.15 12.31 2.27
N TYR A 413 17.43 12.96 1.36
CA TYR A 413 17.98 13.38 0.06
C TYR A 413 17.66 14.83 -0.29
N THR A 414 18.51 15.41 -1.15
CA THR A 414 18.20 16.62 -1.92
C THR A 414 18.59 16.40 -3.37
N PHE A 415 17.78 16.91 -4.30
CA PHE A 415 18.02 16.78 -5.72
C PHE A 415 17.99 18.15 -6.41
N ASN A 416 19.07 18.47 -7.13
CA ASN A 416 19.15 19.64 -8.00
C ASN A 416 19.06 19.19 -9.46
N LYS A 417 17.86 19.29 -10.03
CA LYS A 417 17.60 18.95 -11.44
C LYS A 417 18.46 19.73 -12.43
N GLY A 418 18.65 21.04 -12.23
CA GLY A 418 19.44 21.87 -13.14
C GLY A 418 20.94 21.55 -13.14
N GLY A 419 21.43 20.94 -12.05
CA GLY A 419 22.82 20.50 -11.90
C GLY A 419 23.01 18.99 -12.00
N ASN A 420 21.95 18.22 -12.29
CA ASN A 420 21.93 16.75 -12.26
C ASN A 420 22.62 16.16 -11.01
N SER A 421 22.41 16.77 -9.84
CA SER A 421 23.16 16.44 -8.62
C SER A 421 22.21 15.90 -7.56
N LEU A 422 22.50 14.69 -7.08
CA LEU A 422 21.85 14.05 -5.96
C LEU A 422 22.78 14.12 -4.74
N LYS A 423 22.23 14.48 -3.58
CA LYS A 423 22.94 14.40 -2.30
C LYS A 423 22.13 13.57 -1.32
N LEU A 424 22.77 12.58 -0.71
CA LEU A 424 22.23 11.75 0.35
C LEU A 424 22.95 12.08 1.64
N SER A 425 22.21 12.10 2.75
CA SER A 425 22.76 12.43 4.06
C SER A 425 21.92 11.80 5.17
N SER A 426 22.46 11.75 6.38
CA SER A 426 21.72 11.29 7.57
C SER A 426 21.12 9.90 7.37
N PHE A 427 21.98 8.93 7.03
CA PHE A 427 21.59 7.52 6.94
C PHE A 427 21.12 7.04 8.31
N THR A 428 19.81 6.86 8.47
CA THR A 428 19.16 6.36 9.68
C THR A 428 19.32 4.84 9.77
N TYR A 429 19.22 4.16 8.63
CA TYR A 429 19.43 2.71 8.53
C TYR A 429 20.39 2.45 7.35
N ASN A 430 21.39 1.60 7.59
CA ASN A 430 22.22 0.96 6.59
C ASN A 430 22.38 -0.48 7.05
N THR A 431 21.78 -1.41 6.31
CA THR A 431 21.87 -2.85 6.60
C THR A 431 22.57 -3.66 5.52
N ASN A 432 22.86 -3.05 4.36
CA ASN A 432 23.56 -3.66 3.23
C ASN A 432 25.09 -3.46 3.25
N GLY A 433 25.62 -2.79 4.29
CA GLY A 433 27.05 -2.64 4.51
C GLY A 433 27.62 -1.52 3.64
N CYS A 434 28.60 -1.85 2.79
CA CYS A 434 29.22 -0.86 1.91
C CYS A 434 28.51 -0.73 0.55
N ALA A 435 27.54 -1.60 0.25
CA ALA A 435 26.77 -1.50 -1.00
C ALA A 435 25.90 -0.24 -1.01
N GLY A 436 25.65 0.32 -2.20
CA GLY A 436 24.74 1.46 -2.35
C GLY A 436 25.43 2.81 -2.31
N PHE A 437 25.01 3.68 -1.39
CA PHE A 437 25.31 5.11 -1.38
C PHE A 437 25.96 5.63 -0.10
N SER A 438 25.88 4.90 1.02
CA SER A 438 26.39 5.35 2.32
C SER A 438 27.89 5.62 2.34
N ASP A 439 28.67 4.86 1.57
CA ASP A 439 30.13 4.99 1.44
C ASP A 439 30.57 5.72 0.16
N VAL A 440 29.66 6.47 -0.47
CA VAL A 440 29.97 7.23 -1.68
C VAL A 440 30.50 8.62 -1.32
N ASP A 441 31.81 8.78 -1.47
CA ASP A 441 32.46 10.08 -1.36
C ASP A 441 32.40 10.85 -2.69
N GLY A 442 31.83 12.06 -2.65
CA GLY A 442 31.80 12.97 -3.80
C GLY A 442 30.39 13.31 -4.29
N ASN A 443 30.31 13.88 -5.49
CA ASN A 443 29.03 14.28 -6.09
C ASN A 443 28.40 13.12 -6.85
N ILE A 444 27.19 12.72 -6.45
CA ILE A 444 26.40 11.73 -7.19
C ILE A 444 25.68 12.44 -8.33
N GLY A 445 25.94 12.01 -9.56
CA GLY A 445 25.20 12.49 -10.72
C GLY A 445 23.90 11.71 -10.89
N PHE A 446 22.79 12.42 -11.09
CA PHE A 446 21.49 11.83 -11.41
C PHE A 446 20.82 12.67 -12.50
N SER A 447 20.78 12.15 -13.73
CA SER A 447 20.29 12.88 -14.91
C SER A 447 19.05 12.19 -15.47
N ILE A 448 17.88 12.80 -15.34
CA ILE A 448 16.59 12.25 -15.79
C ILE A 448 16.39 12.54 -17.28
N SER A 449 15.93 11.54 -18.05
CA SER A 449 15.59 11.69 -19.47
C SER A 449 14.43 12.66 -19.68
N SER A 450 14.30 13.23 -20.88
CA SER A 450 13.26 14.23 -21.18
C SER A 450 11.84 13.69 -21.06
N ASP A 451 11.64 12.39 -21.27
CA ASP A 451 10.36 11.69 -21.11
C ASP A 451 10.13 11.20 -19.66
N GLY A 452 11.11 11.38 -18.78
CA GLY A 452 11.06 10.97 -17.38
C GLY A 452 11.15 9.47 -17.14
N SER A 453 11.29 8.64 -18.17
CA SER A 453 11.22 7.17 -18.06
C SER A 453 12.52 6.53 -17.57
N THR A 454 13.65 7.20 -17.77
CA THR A 454 14.98 6.70 -17.39
C THR A 454 15.81 7.77 -16.71
N ALA A 455 16.85 7.35 -15.99
CA ALA A 455 17.85 8.24 -15.44
C ALA A 455 19.24 7.64 -15.57
N LYS A 456 20.24 8.49 -15.83
CA LYS A 456 21.66 8.12 -15.72
C LYS A 456 22.13 8.38 -14.29
N LEU A 457 22.61 7.33 -13.63
CA LEU A 457 23.24 7.39 -12.32
C LEU A 457 24.75 7.33 -12.46
N ASP A 458 25.44 8.34 -11.92
CA ASP A 458 26.89 8.45 -11.91
C ASP A 458 27.40 8.47 -10.46
N LYS A 459 27.90 7.32 -9.98
CA LYS A 459 28.57 7.22 -8.68
C LYS A 459 30.09 7.32 -8.87
N PRO A 460 30.79 8.19 -8.10
CA PRO A 460 32.24 8.25 -8.12
C PRO A 460 32.90 6.88 -7.91
N GLY A 461 33.82 6.49 -8.80
CA GLY A 461 34.54 5.22 -8.72
C GLY A 461 33.81 4.01 -9.30
N GLU A 462 32.61 4.19 -9.87
CA GLU A 462 31.83 3.13 -10.51
C GLU A 462 31.48 3.49 -11.96
N ALA A 463 31.13 2.49 -12.77
CA ALA A 463 30.61 2.76 -14.10
C ALA A 463 29.20 3.33 -13.99
N SER A 464 28.87 4.26 -14.90
CA SER A 464 27.53 4.83 -15.00
C SER A 464 26.48 3.72 -15.20
N ALA A 465 25.37 3.83 -14.48
CA ALA A 465 24.23 2.93 -14.63
C ALA A 465 23.02 3.66 -15.23
N THR A 466 22.20 2.92 -15.97
CA THR A 466 20.87 3.37 -16.37
C THR A 466 19.86 2.84 -15.36
N LEU A 467 19.00 3.73 -14.87
CA LEU A 467 17.86 3.41 -14.05
C LEU A 467 16.58 3.60 -14.85
N TYR A 468 15.59 2.77 -14.56
CA TYR A 468 14.25 2.80 -15.15
C TYR A 468 13.26 3.23 -14.08
N ARG A 469 12.38 4.17 -14.41
CA ARG A 469 11.27 4.52 -13.54
C ARG A 469 10.27 3.36 -13.54
N VAL A 470 10.02 2.80 -12.36
CA VAL A 470 9.09 1.67 -12.16
C VAL A 470 7.80 2.08 -11.44
N SER A 471 7.73 3.30 -10.90
CA SER A 471 6.49 3.93 -10.46
C SER A 471 5.68 4.49 -11.64
N LYS A 472 4.34 4.40 -11.56
CA LYS A 472 3.41 4.82 -12.63
C LYS A 472 2.58 6.02 -12.21
#